data_AF-A0A1Z1VTY4-F1
#
_entry.id   AF-A0A1Z1VTY4-F1
#
_cell.length_a   1.000
_cell.length_b   1.000
_cell.length_c   1.000
_cell.angle_alpha   90.00
_cell.angle_beta   90.00
_cell.angle_gamma   90.00
#
_symmetry.space_group_name_H-M   'P 1'
#
loop_
_entity.id
_entity.type
_entity.pdbx_description
1 polymer ?
#
loop_
_entity_poly.entity_id
_entity_poly.type
_entity_poly.pdbx_seq_one_letter_code
_entity_poly.pdbx_strand_id
1 'polypeptide(L)'
;RWDSIGLYQKLREIGKDRPKFVLHDGPPYANGNIHIGHAVNKILKDMILRSKTLAGFDAPYVPGWDCHGLPIEHKVEVTHGKNLSADRTRELCRAYASEQIEGQKSEFIRLGVLGDWSNPYLTMNFANEAGEIRALAEMVKGGFVFKGLKPVNWCFDCGSALAEAEVEYQDKKSSTIDVAFPIADEAKLAAAFGLPALGKPASIV
;
A
#
# COMPACT_ATOMS: atom_id res chain seq x y z
N ARG A 1 -28.27 13.50 -14.73
CA ARG A 1 -29.61 13.55 -14.07
C ARG A 1 -29.54 13.29 -12.57
N TRP A 2 -28.83 12.26 -12.08
CA TRP A 2 -28.75 12.00 -10.63
C TRP A 2 -28.05 13.13 -9.86
N ASP A 3 -26.94 13.65 -10.39
CA ASP A 3 -26.22 14.77 -9.76
C ASP A 3 -27.06 16.04 -9.73
N SER A 4 -27.74 16.37 -10.84
CA SER A 4 -28.59 17.56 -10.94
C SER A 4 -29.77 17.57 -9.97
N ILE A 5 -30.21 16.41 -9.49
CA ILE A 5 -31.28 16.30 -8.49
C ILE A 5 -30.76 16.09 -7.06
N GLY A 6 -29.43 16.03 -6.87
CA GLY A 6 -28.81 15.71 -5.58
C GLY A 6 -29.24 14.35 -5.04
N LEU A 7 -29.30 13.32 -5.90
CA LEU A 7 -29.89 12.02 -5.53
C LEU A 7 -29.24 11.43 -4.27
N TYR A 8 -27.90 11.48 -4.18
CA TYR A 8 -27.19 10.93 -3.03
C TYR A 8 -27.61 11.60 -1.71
N GLN A 9 -27.67 12.94 -1.71
CA GLN A 9 -28.06 13.74 -0.55
C GLN A 9 -29.50 13.44 -0.14
N LYS A 10 -30.43 13.35 -1.10
CA LYS A 10 -31.82 12.96 -0.82
C LYS A 10 -31.93 11.57 -0.20
N LEU A 11 -31.12 10.61 -0.66
CA LEU A 11 -31.07 9.28 -0.05
C LEU A 11 -30.55 9.33 1.40
N ARG A 12 -29.58 10.21 1.70
CA ARG A 12 -29.11 10.44 3.08
C ARG A 12 -30.19 11.06 3.95
N GLU A 13 -30.94 12.04 3.44
CA GLU A 13 -32.04 12.67 4.15
C GLU A 13 -33.17 11.69 4.47
N ILE A 14 -33.59 10.88 3.48
CA ILE A 14 -34.57 9.79 3.68
C ILE A 14 -34.07 8.75 4.68
N GLY A 15 -32.75 8.54 4.73
CA GLY A 15 -32.09 7.59 5.60
C GLY A 15 -31.89 8.05 7.04
N LYS A 16 -32.06 9.33 7.37
CA LYS A 16 -31.53 9.93 8.61
C LYS A 16 -31.84 9.16 9.91
N ASP A 17 -33.04 8.58 10.03
CA ASP A 17 -33.50 7.86 11.23
C ASP A 17 -33.46 6.33 11.07
N ARG A 18 -32.93 5.83 9.96
CA ARG A 18 -32.77 4.39 9.68
C ARG A 18 -31.54 3.82 10.38
N PRO A 19 -31.50 2.50 10.65
CA PRO A 19 -30.28 1.86 11.13
C PRO A 19 -29.14 2.06 10.13
N LYS A 20 -27.95 2.40 10.62
CA LYS A 20 -26.78 2.66 9.78
C LYS A 20 -26.15 1.36 9.28
N PHE A 21 -25.74 1.35 8.02
CA PHE A 21 -24.87 0.33 7.44
C PHE A 21 -23.63 1.01 6.86
N VAL A 22 -22.47 0.82 7.47
CA VAL A 22 -21.23 1.46 7.03
C VAL A 22 -20.40 0.46 6.22
N LEU A 23 -20.19 0.77 4.95
CA LEU A 23 -19.19 0.12 4.11
C LEU A 23 -18.02 1.07 3.97
N HIS A 24 -16.89 0.73 4.59
CA HIS A 24 -15.67 1.51 4.46
C HIS A 24 -15.00 1.21 3.11
N ASP A 25 -14.78 2.26 2.31
CA ASP A 25 -14.13 2.13 1.03
C ASP A 25 -12.63 1.94 1.23
N GLY A 26 -12.06 0.81 0.80
CA GLY A 26 -10.61 0.70 0.63
C GLY A 26 -10.15 1.70 -0.44
N PRO A 27 -9.23 2.63 -0.13
CA PRO A 27 -8.87 3.72 -1.03
C PRO A 27 -8.05 3.15 -2.20
N PRO A 28 -8.41 3.38 -3.46
CA PRO A 28 -7.52 3.09 -4.57
C PRO A 28 -6.36 4.09 -4.54
N TYR A 29 -5.23 3.65 -5.09
CA TYR A 29 -4.05 4.48 -5.19
C TYR A 29 -4.25 5.57 -6.25
N ALA A 30 -3.92 6.82 -5.92
CA ALA A 30 -4.08 7.99 -6.79
C ALA A 30 -3.00 8.05 -7.90
N ASN A 31 -2.95 7.01 -8.74
CA ASN A 31 -1.95 6.84 -9.80
C ASN A 31 -2.57 6.14 -11.01
N GLY A 32 -2.64 6.85 -12.15
CA GLY A 32 -3.12 6.32 -13.41
C GLY A 32 -4.64 6.16 -13.50
N ASN A 33 -5.08 5.69 -14.67
CA ASN A 33 -6.50 5.49 -14.98
C ASN A 33 -7.07 4.25 -14.28
N ILE A 34 -8.39 4.20 -14.11
CA ILE A 34 -9.03 2.98 -13.59
C ILE A 34 -8.90 1.81 -14.59
N HIS A 35 -8.91 0.59 -14.07
CA HIS A 35 -8.89 -0.65 -14.85
C HIS A 35 -10.03 -1.57 -14.41
N ILE A 36 -10.19 -2.73 -15.06
CA ILE A 36 -11.33 -3.62 -14.79
C ILE A 36 -11.40 -4.09 -13.34
N GLY A 37 -10.26 -4.31 -12.68
CA GLY A 37 -10.22 -4.60 -11.23
C GLY A 37 -10.87 -3.51 -10.36
N HIS A 38 -10.61 -2.22 -10.65
CA HIS A 38 -11.28 -1.11 -9.98
C HIS A 38 -12.79 -1.12 -10.23
N ALA A 39 -13.20 -1.38 -11.47
CA ALA A 39 -14.62 -1.45 -11.83
C ALA A 39 -15.35 -2.56 -11.07
N VAL A 40 -14.80 -3.78 -11.05
CA VAL A 40 -15.38 -4.90 -10.30
C VAL A 40 -15.53 -4.55 -8.82
N ASN A 41 -14.48 -4.00 -8.20
CA ASN A 41 -14.52 -3.62 -6.79
C ASN A 41 -15.61 -2.58 -6.49
N LYS A 42 -15.64 -1.48 -7.26
CA LYS A 42 -16.57 -0.38 -7.01
C LYS A 42 -18.02 -0.73 -7.33
N ILE A 43 -18.26 -1.51 -8.38
CA ILE A 43 -19.61 -1.98 -8.74
C ILE A 43 -20.17 -2.90 -7.65
N LEU A 44 -19.36 -3.83 -7.12
CA LEU A 44 -19.81 -4.71 -6.03
C LEU A 44 -20.15 -3.91 -4.76
N LYS A 45 -19.32 -2.93 -4.39
CA LYS A 45 -19.61 -2.03 -3.27
C LYS A 45 -20.93 -1.27 -3.49
N ASP A 46 -21.14 -0.70 -4.68
CA ASP A 46 -22.35 0.02 -5.04
C ASP A 46 -23.61 -0.87 -4.99
N MET A 47 -23.52 -2.12 -5.49
CA MET A 47 -24.60 -3.10 -5.37
C MET A 47 -25.00 -3.37 -3.91
N ILE A 48 -24.02 -3.55 -3.02
CA ILE A 48 -24.26 -3.77 -1.58
C ILE A 48 -24.93 -2.54 -0.97
N LEU A 49 -24.41 -1.34 -1.23
CA LEU A 49 -24.94 -0.09 -0.70
C LEU A 49 -26.38 0.17 -1.13
N ARG A 50 -26.68 -0.06 -2.42
CA ARG A 50 -28.05 0.05 -2.96
C ARG A 50 -28.97 -0.98 -2.32
N SER A 51 -28.54 -2.24 -2.23
CA SER A 51 -29.29 -3.31 -1.58
C SER A 51 -29.64 -2.95 -0.13
N LYS A 52 -28.66 -2.46 0.64
CA LYS A 52 -28.88 -2.03 2.03
C LYS A 52 -29.79 -0.80 2.14
N THR A 53 -29.64 0.17 1.24
CA THR A 53 -30.52 1.35 1.19
C THR A 53 -31.97 0.93 0.91
N LEU A 54 -32.19 0.01 -0.03
CA LEU A 54 -33.51 -0.56 -0.35
C LEU A 54 -34.07 -1.42 0.78
N ALA A 55 -33.21 -2.11 1.53
CA ALA A 55 -33.59 -2.89 2.71
C ALA A 55 -33.88 -2.05 3.97
N GLY A 56 -33.92 -0.71 3.85
CA GLY A 56 -34.29 0.17 4.95
C GLY A 56 -33.15 0.62 5.85
N PHE A 57 -31.89 0.55 5.40
CA PHE A 57 -30.73 1.11 6.11
C PHE A 57 -30.35 2.50 5.59
N ASP A 58 -29.73 3.30 6.45
CA ASP A 58 -28.89 4.44 6.05
C ASP A 58 -27.49 3.93 5.70
N ALA A 59 -27.21 3.77 4.41
CA ALA A 59 -25.94 3.20 3.94
C ALA A 59 -25.02 4.25 3.27
N PRO A 60 -24.33 5.14 4.04
CA PRO A 60 -23.51 6.19 3.45
C PRO A 60 -22.26 5.59 2.83
N TYR A 61 -21.78 6.20 1.76
CA TYR A 61 -20.57 5.77 1.07
C TYR A 61 -19.71 6.98 0.78
N VAL A 62 -18.59 7.04 1.49
CA VAL A 62 -17.56 8.07 1.33
C VAL A 62 -16.40 7.40 0.59
N PRO A 63 -16.19 7.73 -0.70
CA PRO A 63 -15.03 7.24 -1.41
C PRO A 63 -13.76 7.83 -0.82
N GLY A 64 -12.64 7.14 -0.94
CA GLY A 64 -11.36 7.74 -0.63
C GLY A 64 -10.26 7.35 -1.58
N TRP A 65 -9.08 7.93 -1.35
CA TRP A 65 -7.88 7.74 -2.16
C TRP A 65 -6.63 7.70 -1.29
N ASP A 66 -5.69 6.86 -1.72
CA ASP A 66 -4.35 6.81 -1.17
C ASP A 66 -3.42 7.69 -2.02
N CYS A 67 -2.88 8.72 -1.37
CA CYS A 67 -2.22 9.86 -2.00
C CYS A 67 -0.71 9.93 -1.69
N HIS A 68 -0.16 8.95 -0.98
CA HIS A 68 1.24 8.92 -0.55
C HIS A 68 1.91 7.64 -1.04
N GLY A 69 3.24 7.61 -1.07
CA GLY A 69 4.02 6.40 -1.30
C GLY A 69 4.82 6.39 -2.60
N LEU A 70 5.65 5.35 -2.71
CA LEU A 70 6.67 5.23 -3.74
C LEU A 70 6.13 5.28 -5.18
N PRO A 71 4.97 4.69 -5.53
CA PRO A 71 4.48 4.78 -6.90
C PRO A 71 4.15 6.21 -7.38
N ILE A 72 3.78 7.14 -6.49
CA ILE A 72 3.59 8.57 -6.87
C ILE A 72 4.95 9.25 -6.99
N GLU A 73 5.84 9.03 -6.01
CA GLU A 73 7.19 9.60 -6.03
C GLU A 73 7.95 9.20 -7.29
N HIS A 74 7.89 7.93 -7.68
CA HIS A 74 8.50 7.43 -8.90
C HIS A 74 7.93 8.10 -10.17
N LYS A 75 6.61 8.37 -10.22
CA LYS A 75 6.02 9.12 -11.35
C LYS A 75 6.54 10.54 -11.41
N VAL A 76 6.62 11.22 -10.27
CA VAL A 76 7.21 12.57 -10.19
C VAL A 76 8.67 12.56 -10.62
N GLU A 77 9.47 11.59 -10.20
CA GLU A 77 10.88 11.46 -10.62
C GLU A 77 11.03 11.21 -12.12
N VAL A 78 10.19 10.37 -12.72
CA VAL A 78 10.21 10.10 -14.16
C VAL A 78 9.84 11.35 -14.96
N THR A 79 8.87 12.13 -14.48
CA THR A 79 8.38 13.33 -15.19
C THR A 79 9.25 14.57 -14.98
N HIS A 80 9.81 14.74 -13.77
CA HIS A 80 10.50 15.98 -13.37
C HIS A 80 12.00 15.79 -13.09
N GLY A 81 12.51 14.56 -13.15
CA GLY A 81 13.89 14.22 -12.83
C GLY A 81 14.11 13.86 -11.36
N LYS A 82 15.23 13.19 -11.09
CA LYS A 82 15.66 12.79 -9.74
C LYS A 82 16.36 13.94 -9.00
N ASN A 83 16.51 13.80 -7.68
CA ASN A 83 17.24 14.73 -6.79
C ASN A 83 16.60 16.13 -6.64
N LEU A 84 15.28 16.22 -6.76
CA LEU A 84 14.54 17.42 -6.36
C LEU A 84 14.63 17.64 -4.85
N SER A 85 14.49 18.89 -4.40
CA SER A 85 14.38 19.17 -2.97
C SER A 85 13.12 18.52 -2.38
N ALA A 86 13.17 18.09 -1.13
CA ALA A 86 12.05 17.39 -0.48
C ALA A 86 10.73 18.18 -0.56
N ASP A 87 10.78 19.49 -0.33
CA ASP A 87 9.59 20.36 -0.42
C ASP A 87 9.01 20.37 -1.83
N ARG A 88 9.87 20.48 -2.84
CA ARG A 88 9.42 20.48 -4.24
C ARG A 88 8.85 19.12 -4.65
N THR A 89 9.48 18.03 -4.23
CA THR A 89 8.97 16.68 -4.46
C THR A 89 7.58 16.51 -3.85
N ARG A 90 7.38 16.92 -2.59
CA ARG A 90 6.09 16.82 -1.90
C ARG A 90 5.00 17.67 -2.56
N GLU A 91 5.34 18.88 -3.00
CA GLU A 91 4.44 19.76 -3.75
C GLU A 91 3.98 19.08 -5.06
N LEU A 92 4.93 18.56 -5.85
CA LEU A 92 4.64 17.87 -7.10
C LEU A 92 3.83 16.59 -6.88
N CYS A 93 4.13 15.82 -5.83
CA CYS A 93 3.37 14.62 -5.47
C CYS A 93 1.91 14.96 -5.12
N ARG A 94 1.68 16.03 -4.35
CA ARG A 94 0.32 16.49 -4.03
C ARG A 94 -0.44 16.99 -5.26
N ALA A 95 0.24 17.69 -6.16
CA ALA A 95 -0.34 18.15 -7.42
C ALA A 95 -0.73 16.96 -8.31
N TYR A 96 0.18 16.00 -8.47
CA TYR A 96 -0.05 14.78 -9.23
C TYR A 96 -1.22 13.97 -8.65
N ALA A 97 -1.23 13.69 -7.35
CA ALA A 97 -2.31 12.96 -6.69
C ALA A 97 -3.67 13.64 -6.91
N SER A 98 -3.73 14.97 -6.78
CA SER A 98 -4.95 15.76 -7.00
C SER A 98 -5.50 15.61 -8.42
N GLU A 99 -4.62 15.63 -9.42
CA GLU A 99 -5.00 15.41 -10.82
C GLU A 99 -5.55 14.00 -11.04
N GLN A 100 -4.85 12.98 -10.51
CA GLN A 100 -5.28 11.58 -10.66
C GLN A 100 -6.61 11.31 -9.96
N ILE A 101 -6.86 11.92 -8.80
CA ILE A 101 -8.14 11.82 -8.07
C ILE A 101 -9.29 12.30 -8.95
N GLU A 102 -9.18 13.49 -9.56
CA GLU A 102 -10.26 14.03 -10.37
C GLU A 102 -10.53 13.18 -11.62
N GLY A 103 -9.47 12.66 -12.25
CA GLY A 103 -9.59 11.68 -13.35
C GLY A 103 -10.37 10.44 -12.91
N GLN A 104 -9.87 9.72 -11.92
CA GLN A 104 -10.48 8.48 -11.43
C GLN A 104 -11.90 8.69 -10.88
N LYS A 105 -12.15 9.81 -10.18
CA LYS A 105 -13.48 10.21 -9.68
C LYS A 105 -14.48 10.33 -10.82
N SER A 106 -14.10 11.01 -11.91
CA SER A 106 -14.97 11.14 -13.09
C SER A 106 -15.30 9.78 -13.70
N GLU A 107 -14.33 8.86 -13.75
CA GLU A 107 -14.49 7.51 -14.27
C GLU A 107 -15.40 6.66 -13.36
N PHE A 108 -15.27 6.76 -12.04
CA PHE A 108 -16.15 6.06 -11.09
C PHE A 108 -17.59 6.58 -11.11
N ILE A 109 -17.78 7.90 -11.21
CA ILE A 109 -19.10 8.50 -11.44
C ILE A 109 -19.69 7.98 -12.74
N ARG A 110 -18.87 7.83 -13.79
CA ARG A 110 -19.30 7.31 -15.09
C ARG A 110 -19.73 5.84 -15.06
N LEU A 111 -19.18 5.04 -14.13
CA LEU A 111 -19.64 3.68 -13.83
C LEU A 111 -21.00 3.65 -13.08
N GLY A 112 -21.52 4.82 -12.67
CA GLY A 112 -22.81 4.94 -12.00
C GLY A 112 -22.75 4.72 -10.48
N VAL A 113 -21.56 4.70 -9.89
CA VAL A 113 -21.37 4.51 -8.44
C VAL A 113 -21.90 5.73 -7.69
N LEU A 114 -22.79 5.51 -6.73
CA LEU A 114 -23.34 6.59 -5.89
C LEU A 114 -22.54 6.72 -4.59
N GLY A 115 -22.07 7.94 -4.30
CA GLY A 115 -21.31 8.24 -3.10
C GLY A 115 -21.14 9.74 -2.87
N ASP A 116 -20.52 10.10 -1.75
CA ASP A 116 -20.15 11.47 -1.42
C ASP A 116 -18.89 11.90 -2.18
N TRP A 117 -19.02 12.10 -3.49
CA TRP A 117 -17.92 12.54 -4.35
C TRP A 117 -17.45 13.98 -4.07
N SER A 118 -18.26 14.77 -3.38
CA SER A 118 -17.94 16.15 -2.97
C SER A 118 -17.01 16.20 -1.76
N ASN A 119 -17.06 15.19 -0.89
CA ASN A 119 -16.27 15.14 0.33
C ASN A 119 -15.58 13.77 0.49
N PRO A 120 -14.69 13.40 -0.43
CA PRO A 120 -13.93 12.15 -0.31
C PRO A 120 -12.91 12.24 0.83
N TYR A 121 -12.55 11.10 1.41
CA TYR A 121 -11.42 11.06 2.34
C TYR A 121 -10.12 10.85 1.56
N LEU A 122 -9.13 11.71 1.77
CA LEU A 122 -7.84 11.63 1.09
C LEU A 122 -6.77 11.44 2.15
N THR A 123 -5.83 10.51 1.95
CA THR A 123 -4.78 10.29 2.95
C THR A 123 -3.87 11.51 3.13
N MET A 124 -3.78 12.37 2.11
CA MET A 124 -3.08 13.67 2.17
C MET A 124 -3.87 14.81 2.83
N ASN A 125 -5.10 14.59 3.31
CA ASN A 125 -5.81 15.60 4.07
C ASN A 125 -5.13 15.79 5.43
N PHE A 126 -4.86 17.04 5.82
CA PHE A 126 -4.16 17.34 7.08
C PHE A 126 -4.83 16.73 8.32
N ALA A 127 -6.17 16.65 8.31
CA ALA A 127 -6.90 16.00 9.41
C ALA A 127 -6.62 14.49 9.48
N ASN A 128 -6.46 13.83 8.33
CA ASN A 128 -6.14 12.42 8.24
C ASN A 128 -4.70 12.16 8.69
N GLU A 129 -3.72 12.90 8.16
CA GLU A 129 -2.31 12.84 8.58
C GLU A 129 -2.17 13.08 10.10
N ALA A 130 -2.89 14.06 10.64
CA ALA A 130 -2.91 14.29 12.09
C ALA A 130 -3.56 13.12 12.87
N GLY A 131 -4.55 12.45 12.29
CA GLY A 131 -5.14 11.23 12.86
C GLY A 131 -4.14 10.08 12.92
N GLU A 132 -3.41 9.84 11.84
CA GLU A 132 -2.35 8.83 11.75
C GLU A 132 -1.27 9.05 12.82
N ILE A 133 -0.79 10.28 12.99
CA ILE A 133 0.20 10.61 14.02
C ILE A 133 -0.35 10.40 15.43
N ARG A 134 -1.63 10.73 15.69
CA ARG A 134 -2.26 10.45 16.99
C ARG A 134 -2.37 8.96 17.26
N ALA A 135 -2.77 8.16 16.26
CA ALA A 135 -2.84 6.71 16.39
C ALA A 135 -1.46 6.10 16.68
N LEU A 136 -0.42 6.54 15.96
CA LEU A 136 0.96 6.15 16.23
C LEU A 136 1.39 6.54 17.65
N ALA A 137 1.05 7.75 18.11
CA ALA A 137 1.37 8.20 19.45
C ALA A 137 0.76 7.31 20.54
N GLU A 138 -0.49 6.84 20.36
CA GLU A 138 -1.10 5.88 21.29
C GLU A 138 -0.39 4.52 21.27
N MET A 139 0.04 4.03 20.10
CA MET A 139 0.84 2.80 19.99
C MET A 139 2.20 2.93 20.69
N VAL A 140 2.85 4.09 20.57
CA VAL A 140 4.11 4.41 21.26
C VAL A 140 3.90 4.44 22.78
N LYS A 141 2.85 5.13 23.26
CA LYS A 141 2.51 5.18 24.70
C LYS A 141 2.22 3.80 25.26
N GLY A 142 1.60 2.92 24.47
CA GLY A 142 1.32 1.53 24.84
C GLY A 142 2.57 0.62 24.87
N GLY A 143 3.74 1.11 24.44
CA GLY A 143 4.98 0.31 24.40
C GLY A 143 5.04 -0.68 23.23
N PHE A 144 4.16 -0.56 22.23
CA PHE A 144 4.14 -1.44 21.06
C PHE A 144 5.15 -1.05 19.97
N VAL A 145 5.72 0.16 20.06
CA VAL A 145 6.68 0.69 19.10
C VAL A 145 8.06 0.73 19.73
N PHE A 146 9.01 0.02 19.12
CA PHE A 146 10.41 0.00 19.53
C PHE A 146 11.32 0.02 18.32
N LYS A 147 12.58 0.41 18.53
CA LYS A 147 13.62 0.44 17.49
C LYS A 147 14.49 -0.80 17.58
N GLY A 148 14.77 -1.41 16.44
CA GLY A 148 15.65 -2.58 16.33
C GLY A 148 16.28 -2.67 14.94
N LEU A 149 17.02 -3.75 14.70
CA LEU A 149 17.61 -4.07 13.40
C LEU A 149 16.97 -5.35 12.88
N LYS A 150 16.65 -5.36 11.58
CA LYS A 150 16.07 -6.51 10.88
C LYS A 150 16.61 -6.53 9.45
N PRO A 151 17.04 -7.69 8.92
CA PRO A 151 17.26 -7.84 7.48
C PRO A 151 15.95 -7.57 6.72
N VAL A 152 16.02 -6.76 5.66
CA VAL A 152 14.85 -6.35 4.86
C VAL A 152 15.16 -6.50 3.38
N ASN A 153 14.12 -6.66 2.57
CA ASN A 153 14.24 -6.49 1.12
C ASN A 153 14.65 -5.04 0.85
N TRP A 154 15.69 -4.83 0.03
CA TRP A 154 16.26 -3.50 -0.23
C TRP A 154 16.32 -3.24 -1.73
N CYS A 155 15.68 -2.16 -2.18
CA CYS A 155 15.75 -1.72 -3.57
C CYS A 155 16.99 -0.84 -3.76
N PHE A 156 17.97 -1.28 -4.55
CA PHE A 156 19.17 -0.48 -4.83
C PHE A 156 18.90 0.76 -5.68
N ASP A 157 17.87 0.72 -6.53
CA ASP A 157 17.50 1.86 -7.38
C ASP A 157 16.70 2.93 -6.61
N CYS A 158 15.90 2.49 -5.64
CA CYS A 158 15.03 3.33 -4.82
C CYS A 158 15.74 3.85 -3.55
N GLY A 159 16.79 3.14 -3.09
CA GLY A 159 17.48 3.48 -1.85
C GLY A 159 16.64 3.29 -0.59
N SER A 160 15.67 2.37 -0.61
CA SER A 160 14.73 2.14 0.49
C SER A 160 14.42 0.66 0.68
N ALA A 161 13.93 0.34 1.87
CA ALA A 161 13.39 -0.97 2.19
C ALA A 161 12.04 -1.18 1.48
N LEU A 162 11.79 -2.41 1.04
CA LEU A 162 10.52 -2.85 0.47
C LEU A 162 9.79 -3.76 1.45
N ALA A 163 8.47 -3.57 1.59
CA ALA A 163 7.61 -4.53 2.26
C ALA A 163 7.48 -5.80 1.41
N GLU A 164 7.17 -6.95 2.04
CA GLU A 164 6.99 -8.22 1.32
C GLU A 164 5.87 -8.11 0.26
N ALA A 165 4.82 -7.33 0.54
CA ALA A 165 3.74 -7.08 -0.40
C ALA A 165 4.14 -6.27 -1.64
N GLU A 166 5.31 -5.63 -1.62
CA GLU A 166 5.88 -4.86 -2.74
C GLU A 166 6.88 -5.69 -3.56
N VAL A 167 7.19 -6.93 -3.17
CA VAL A 167 8.14 -7.79 -3.86
C VAL A 167 7.42 -8.68 -4.88
N GLU A 168 7.82 -8.53 -6.13
CA GLU A 168 7.41 -9.43 -7.22
C GLU A 168 8.53 -10.41 -7.56
N TYR A 169 8.17 -11.69 -7.71
CA TYR A 169 9.12 -12.76 -8.00
C TYR A 169 9.32 -12.90 -9.52
N GLN A 170 10.59 -12.99 -9.92
CA GLN A 170 10.97 -13.25 -11.30
C GLN A 170 12.11 -14.28 -11.35
N ASP A 171 12.12 -15.09 -12.40
CA ASP A 171 13.20 -16.05 -12.64
C ASP A 171 14.51 -15.32 -12.93
N LYS A 172 15.53 -15.60 -12.12
CA LYS A 172 16.87 -15.04 -12.28
C LYS A 172 17.89 -16.17 -12.33
N LYS A 173 18.69 -16.21 -13.40
CA LYS A 173 19.90 -17.05 -13.42
C LYS A 173 20.92 -16.46 -12.45
N SER A 174 21.28 -17.23 -11.43
CA SER A 174 22.29 -16.87 -10.44
C SER A 174 23.42 -17.89 -10.46
N SER A 175 24.66 -17.43 -10.32
CA SER A 175 25.82 -18.34 -10.19
C SER A 175 25.70 -19.10 -8.87
N THR A 176 25.82 -20.41 -8.95
CA THR A 176 25.95 -21.29 -7.77
C THR A 176 27.39 -21.77 -7.73
N ILE A 177 28.03 -21.65 -6.57
CA ILE A 177 29.42 -22.07 -6.35
C ILE A 177 29.50 -22.94 -5.11
N ASP A 178 30.43 -23.88 -5.14
CA ASP A 178 30.80 -24.72 -4.01
C ASP A 178 32.01 -24.10 -3.31
N VAL A 179 31.88 -23.81 -2.00
CA VAL A 179 32.93 -23.12 -1.22
C VAL A 179 33.47 -24.08 -0.15
N ALA A 180 34.72 -24.49 -0.31
CA ALA A 180 35.39 -25.36 0.65
C ALA A 180 35.77 -24.59 1.93
N PHE A 181 35.24 -25.02 3.08
CA PHE A 181 35.62 -24.54 4.42
C PHE A 181 36.66 -25.48 5.03
N PRO A 182 37.91 -25.04 5.22
CA PRO A 182 38.94 -25.84 5.87
C PRO A 182 38.55 -26.24 7.29
N ILE A 183 38.89 -27.47 7.66
CA ILE A 183 38.62 -27.98 9.00
C ILE A 183 39.57 -27.33 10.01
N ALA A 184 39.00 -26.67 11.02
CA ALA A 184 39.79 -25.98 12.04
C ALA A 184 40.56 -26.93 12.97
N ASP A 185 40.03 -28.14 13.19
CA ASP A 185 40.63 -29.16 14.06
C ASP A 185 40.79 -30.49 13.31
N GLU A 186 41.92 -30.62 12.63
CA GLU A 186 42.27 -31.80 11.83
C GLU A 186 42.46 -33.05 12.70
N ALA A 187 42.95 -32.89 13.93
CA ALA A 187 43.21 -34.01 14.83
C ALA A 187 41.91 -34.65 15.32
N LYS A 188 40.91 -33.82 15.69
CA LYS A 188 39.59 -34.30 16.06
C LYS A 188 38.88 -34.98 14.89
N LEU A 189 39.04 -34.46 13.68
CA LEU A 189 38.51 -35.10 12.48
C LEU A 189 39.18 -36.45 12.24
N ALA A 190 40.52 -36.52 12.28
CA ALA A 190 41.25 -37.77 12.14
C ALA A 190 40.80 -38.81 13.17
N ALA A 191 40.71 -38.43 14.45
CA ALA A 191 40.26 -39.30 15.53
C ALA A 191 38.83 -39.82 15.31
N ALA A 192 37.91 -38.98 14.82
CA ALA A 192 36.53 -39.39 14.52
C ALA A 192 36.44 -40.49 13.45
N PHE A 193 37.41 -40.53 12.53
CA PHE A 193 37.53 -41.57 11.51
C PHE A 193 38.49 -42.70 11.92
N GLY A 194 38.95 -42.74 13.17
CA GLY A 194 39.91 -43.73 13.66
C GLY A 194 41.30 -43.61 13.03
N LEU A 195 41.64 -42.42 12.51
CA LEU A 195 42.92 -42.12 11.88
C LEU A 195 43.87 -41.43 12.87
N PRO A 196 45.19 -41.70 12.80
CA PRO A 196 46.17 -41.01 13.64
C PRO A 196 46.41 -39.55 13.21
N ALA A 197 46.23 -39.23 11.93
CA ALA A 197 46.34 -37.88 11.35
C ALA A 197 45.65 -37.84 9.97
N LEU A 198 45.36 -36.65 9.46
CA LEU A 198 44.90 -36.45 8.09
C LEU A 198 46.10 -36.42 7.13
N GLY A 199 46.01 -37.10 5.99
CA GLY A 199 47.08 -37.14 4.98
C GLY A 199 47.14 -35.93 4.05
N LYS A 200 46.15 -35.04 4.11
CA LYS A 200 46.04 -33.80 3.37
C LYS A 200 45.07 -32.86 4.10
N PRO A 201 45.14 -31.54 3.87
CA PRO A 201 44.14 -30.62 4.37
C PRO A 201 42.75 -31.11 3.97
N ALA A 202 41.86 -31.19 4.96
CA ALA A 202 40.47 -31.55 4.75
C ALA A 202 39.61 -30.29 4.80
N SER A 203 38.58 -30.26 3.96
CA SER A 203 37.57 -29.20 3.94
C SER A 203 36.19 -29.84 3.82
N ILE A 204 35.19 -29.16 4.37
CA ILE A 204 33.78 -29.43 4.06
C ILE A 204 33.35 -28.49 2.94
N VAL A 205 32.58 -29.01 1.98
CA VAL A 205 31.96 -28.26 0.88
C VAL A 205 30.46 -28.37 1.06
#